data_AF-A0A2T6BDG0-F1
#
_entry.id   AF-A0A2T6BDG0-F1
#
_cell.length_a   1.000
_cell.length_b   1.000
_cell.length_c   1.000
_cell.angle_alpha   90.00
_cell.angle_beta   90.00
_cell.angle_gamma   90.00
#
_symmetry.space_group_name_H-M   'P 1'
#
loop_
_entity.id
_entity.type
_entity.pdbx_description
1 polymer ?
#
loop_
_entity_poly.entity_id
_entity_poly.type
_entity_poly.pdbx_seq_one_letter_code
_entity_poly.pdbx_strand_id
1 'polypeptide(L)'
;MRATTCCLISVAVMGLAGCEFLSDVLFDRGARFEPPVPPPARATRPVAVAIDGDTALVGMDDLQQCRGNAGSSAAAGNGWTGTLSDCDYPYTYEVVLAAGTPPNFVQLNEVFGPQLPPAEGEVPFRPIAVVTVTDLAGQSYRFESAEGF
;
A
#
# COMPACT_ATOMS: atom_id res chain seq x y z
N MET A 1 -41.78 -8.22 89.41
CA MET A 1 -41.21 -9.52 89.82
C MET A 1 -40.44 -10.04 88.59
N ARG A 2 -39.10 -10.05 88.59
CA ARG A 2 -38.22 -11.26 88.72
C ARG A 2 -38.76 -12.45 87.92
N ALA A 3 -38.04 -13.18 87.05
CA ALA A 3 -36.61 -13.38 86.83
C ALA A 3 -36.44 -14.28 85.55
N THR A 4 -35.42 -14.08 84.70
CA THR A 4 -34.29 -15.03 84.45
C THR A 4 -34.43 -16.02 83.26
N THR A 5 -33.70 -15.71 82.18
CA THR A 5 -32.66 -16.49 81.44
C THR A 5 -32.77 -18.03 81.26
N CYS A 6 -32.68 -18.54 80.00
CA CYS A 6 -31.59 -19.42 79.50
C CYS A 6 -31.81 -19.98 78.06
N CYS A 7 -30.75 -19.83 77.24
CA CYS A 7 -30.19 -20.65 76.14
C CYS A 7 -31.10 -21.56 75.29
N LEU A 8 -30.95 -21.64 73.96
CA LEU A 8 -29.81 -22.29 73.28
C LEU A 8 -29.74 -21.88 71.80
N ILE A 9 -28.54 -21.47 71.40
CA ILE A 9 -28.10 -21.24 70.03
C ILE A 9 -27.92 -22.60 69.34
N SER A 10 -28.59 -22.83 68.22
CA SER A 10 -28.28 -23.95 67.32
C SER A 10 -27.58 -23.38 66.09
N VAL A 11 -26.28 -23.67 65.99
CA VAL A 11 -25.43 -23.37 64.83
C VAL A 11 -25.77 -24.35 63.71
N ALA A 12 -26.18 -23.84 62.55
CA ALA A 12 -26.21 -24.61 61.31
C ALA A 12 -25.10 -24.08 60.40
N VAL A 13 -24.01 -24.84 60.30
CA VAL A 13 -22.97 -24.68 59.28
C VAL A 13 -23.45 -25.37 58.01
N MET A 14 -23.75 -24.57 56.98
CA MET A 14 -23.84 -24.96 55.57
C MET A 14 -23.50 -23.67 54.81
N GLY A 15 -22.57 -23.58 53.87
CA GLY A 15 -21.63 -24.47 53.24
C GLY A 15 -20.98 -23.58 52.16
N LEU A 16 -19.66 -23.54 52.12
CA LEU A 16 -18.90 -22.77 51.13
C LEU A 16 -19.08 -23.40 49.75
N ALA A 17 -19.89 -22.77 48.89
CA ALA A 17 -19.91 -23.01 47.44
C ALA A 17 -20.64 -21.81 46.80
N GLY A 18 -20.08 -21.00 45.92
CA GLY A 18 -18.75 -20.91 45.33
C GLY A 18 -18.91 -19.73 44.38
N CYS A 19 -18.27 -18.59 44.69
CA CYS A 19 -18.27 -17.39 43.86
C CYS A 19 -17.38 -17.59 42.62
N GLU A 20 -17.68 -18.57 41.77
CA GLU A 20 -16.86 -18.86 40.58
C GLU A 20 -17.48 -18.41 39.26
N PHE A 21 -18.65 -17.75 39.27
CA PHE A 21 -19.34 -17.38 38.03
C PHE A 21 -19.08 -15.94 37.54
N LEU A 22 -18.35 -15.11 38.30
CA LEU A 22 -18.15 -13.68 37.96
C LEU A 22 -16.75 -13.34 37.42
N SER A 23 -15.82 -14.29 37.34
CA SER A 23 -14.45 -14.01 36.93
C SER A 23 -14.16 -14.19 35.44
N ASP A 24 -14.96 -14.99 34.72
CA ASP A 24 -14.68 -15.30 33.30
C ASP A 24 -15.21 -14.26 32.29
N VAL A 25 -16.09 -13.34 32.70
CA VAL A 25 -16.66 -12.33 31.76
C VAL A 25 -15.92 -10.98 31.83
N LEU A 26 -15.20 -10.70 32.91
CA LEU A 26 -14.56 -9.39 33.11
C LEU A 26 -13.14 -9.29 32.55
N PHE A 27 -12.52 -10.42 32.23
CA PHE A 27 -11.18 -10.48 31.64
C PHE A 27 -11.20 -11.23 30.31
N ASP A 28 -12.25 -11.02 29.49
CA ASP A 28 -12.06 -11.12 28.05
C ASP A 28 -11.02 -10.04 27.69
N ARG A 29 -9.74 -10.44 27.75
CA ARG A 29 -8.62 -9.68 27.22
C ARG A 29 -8.82 -9.70 25.72
N GLY A 30 -9.79 -8.91 25.26
CA GLY A 30 -10.07 -8.67 23.86
C GLY A 30 -8.75 -8.44 23.14
N ALA A 31 -8.68 -8.93 21.90
CA ALA A 31 -7.49 -8.92 21.07
C ALA A 31 -6.64 -7.68 21.36
N ARG A 32 -5.36 -7.89 21.68
CA ARG A 32 -4.42 -6.80 21.97
C ARG A 32 -4.67 -5.68 20.97
N PHE A 33 -4.93 -4.47 21.47
CA PHE A 33 -5.04 -3.30 20.62
C PHE A 33 -3.68 -3.13 19.94
N GLU A 34 -3.58 -3.60 18.71
CA GLU A 34 -2.46 -3.30 17.83
C GLU A 34 -2.74 -1.88 17.31
N PRO A 35 -1.98 -0.86 17.75
CA PRO A 35 -2.18 0.48 17.24
C PRO A 35 -2.02 0.45 15.71
N PRO A 36 -2.88 1.18 14.96
CA PRO A 36 -2.72 1.27 13.52
C PRO A 36 -1.32 1.78 13.22
N VAL A 37 -0.65 1.16 12.24
CA VAL A 37 0.66 1.61 11.77
C VAL A 37 0.54 3.09 11.42
N PRO A 38 1.37 3.98 12.03
CA PRO A 38 1.31 5.39 11.69
C PRO A 38 1.56 5.55 10.20
N PRO A 39 0.83 6.43 9.50
CA PRO A 39 1.09 6.66 8.10
C PRO A 39 2.56 7.09 7.94
N PRO A 40 3.22 6.69 6.85
CA PRO A 40 4.59 7.12 6.60
C PRO A 40 4.72 8.64 6.73
N ALA A 41 5.87 9.08 7.23
CA ALA A 41 6.10 10.51 7.49
C ALA A 41 6.28 11.32 6.20
N ARG A 42 6.51 10.65 5.07
CA ARG A 42 6.77 11.26 3.76
C ARG A 42 6.28 10.36 2.63
N ALA A 43 5.89 10.97 1.52
CA ALA A 43 5.72 10.27 0.26
C ALA A 43 7.03 9.56 -0.13
N THR A 44 6.93 8.27 -0.41
CA THR A 44 8.03 7.43 -0.90
C THR A 44 8.30 7.75 -2.36
N ARG A 45 9.57 7.70 -2.78
CA ARG A 45 9.97 7.93 -4.17
C ARG A 45 9.91 6.63 -4.99
N PRO A 46 9.41 6.66 -6.24
CA PRO A 46 9.58 5.57 -7.19
C PRO A 46 11.07 5.38 -7.54
N VAL A 47 11.57 4.14 -7.52
CA VAL A 47 12.99 3.83 -7.80
C VAL A 47 13.18 2.83 -8.93
N ALA A 48 12.17 2.01 -9.22
CA ALA A 48 12.22 1.02 -10.28
C ALA A 48 10.84 0.92 -10.94
N VAL A 49 10.82 0.78 -12.26
CA VAL A 49 9.56 0.54 -12.99
C VAL A 49 9.77 -0.56 -14.02
N ALA A 50 8.78 -1.44 -14.12
CA ALA A 50 8.65 -2.39 -15.20
C ALA A 50 7.21 -2.39 -15.72
N ILE A 51 7.04 -2.71 -16.99
CA ILE A 51 5.74 -3.04 -17.57
C ILE A 51 5.70 -4.57 -17.67
N ASP A 52 4.62 -5.17 -17.22
CA ASP A 52 4.36 -6.62 -17.32
C ASP A 52 2.92 -6.83 -17.77
N GLY A 53 2.72 -7.21 -19.02
CA GLY A 53 1.38 -7.25 -19.58
C GLY A 53 0.73 -5.87 -19.52
N ASP A 54 -0.52 -5.85 -19.11
CA ASP A 54 -1.33 -4.64 -18.92
C ASP A 54 -1.07 -3.92 -17.58
N THR A 55 0.05 -4.21 -16.91
CA THR A 55 0.35 -3.69 -15.56
C THR A 55 1.70 -2.99 -15.52
N ALA A 56 1.72 -1.75 -15.01
CA ALA A 56 2.95 -1.07 -14.60
C ALA A 56 3.29 -1.46 -13.16
N LEU A 57 4.42 -2.12 -12.94
CA LEU A 57 4.97 -2.46 -11.63
C LEU A 57 5.95 -1.36 -11.22
N VAL A 58 5.66 -0.68 -10.10
CA VAL A 58 6.46 0.44 -9.59
C VAL A 58 7.04 0.07 -8.25
N GLY A 59 8.35 -0.16 -8.20
CA GLY A 59 9.09 -0.34 -6.95
C GLY A 59 9.42 1.01 -6.32
N MET A 60 9.12 1.14 -5.03
CA MET A 60 9.31 2.34 -4.23
C MET A 60 10.56 2.25 -3.35
N ASP A 61 11.08 3.39 -2.88
CA ASP A 61 12.32 3.44 -2.09
C ASP A 61 12.25 2.72 -0.72
N ASP A 62 11.04 2.51 -0.21
CA ASP A 62 10.73 1.75 1.01
C ASP A 62 10.52 0.25 0.76
N LEU A 63 10.85 -0.23 -0.45
CA LEU A 63 10.66 -1.61 -0.92
C LEU A 63 9.20 -2.02 -1.17
N GLN A 64 8.23 -1.10 -1.03
CA GLN A 64 6.85 -1.35 -1.43
C GLN A 64 6.74 -1.44 -2.95
N GLN A 65 5.83 -2.30 -3.43
CA GLN A 65 5.53 -2.45 -4.85
C GLN A 65 4.12 -1.99 -5.14
N CYS A 66 4.04 -0.89 -5.87
CA CYS A 66 2.83 -0.27 -6.38
C CYS A 66 2.44 -0.82 -7.76
N ARG A 67 1.16 -0.77 -8.12
CA ARG A 67 0.63 -1.29 -9.38
C ARG A 67 -0.24 -0.30 -10.14
N GLY A 68 0.08 -0.08 -11.41
CA GLY A 68 -0.70 0.72 -12.37
C GLY A 68 -1.32 -0.14 -13.45
N ASN A 69 -2.54 -0.64 -13.21
CA ASN A 69 -3.26 -1.49 -14.16
C ASN A 69 -3.91 -0.67 -15.28
N ALA A 70 -3.77 -1.14 -16.52
CA ALA A 70 -4.37 -0.51 -17.68
C ALA A 70 -5.90 -0.55 -17.67
N GLY A 71 -6.53 -1.46 -16.93
CA GLY A 71 -7.98 -1.52 -16.78
C GLY A 71 -8.70 -1.52 -18.14
N SER A 72 -9.81 -0.77 -18.25
CA SER A 72 -10.50 -0.58 -19.53
C SER A 72 -9.75 0.33 -20.51
N SER A 73 -8.75 1.08 -20.05
CA SER A 73 -7.89 1.95 -20.89
C SER A 73 -6.90 1.17 -21.75
N ALA A 74 -6.59 -0.09 -21.42
CA ALA A 74 -5.74 -0.96 -22.24
C ALA A 74 -6.25 -1.11 -23.69
N ALA A 75 -7.57 -1.05 -23.86
CA ALA A 75 -8.23 -1.18 -25.16
C ALA A 75 -8.18 0.12 -26.00
N ALA A 76 -7.71 1.23 -25.44
CA ALA A 76 -7.89 2.57 -26.02
C ALA A 76 -6.67 3.13 -26.77
N GLY A 77 -5.50 2.48 -26.76
CA GLY A 77 -4.37 2.97 -27.55
C GLY A 77 -2.98 2.51 -27.09
N ASN A 78 -1.96 3.26 -27.51
CA ASN A 78 -0.55 3.00 -27.22
C ASN A 78 -0.16 3.45 -25.79
N GLY A 79 -0.96 3.14 -24.78
CA GLY A 79 -0.72 3.62 -23.41
C GLY A 79 -1.96 3.67 -22.53
N TRP A 80 -1.76 3.94 -21.25
CA TRP A 80 -2.82 4.08 -20.25
C TRP A 80 -2.38 4.97 -19.09
N THR A 81 -3.34 5.49 -18.34
CA THR A 81 -3.08 6.35 -17.18
C THR A 81 -3.99 5.99 -16.02
N GLY A 82 -3.63 6.40 -14.80
CA GLY A 82 -4.48 6.18 -13.64
C GLY A 82 -3.81 6.56 -12.32
N THR A 83 -4.27 5.92 -11.25
CA THR A 83 -3.67 6.02 -9.91
C THR A 83 -3.07 4.67 -9.54
N LEU A 84 -1.87 4.68 -8.97
CA LEU A 84 -1.24 3.46 -8.48
C LEU A 84 -2.05 2.88 -7.32
N SER A 85 -2.21 1.56 -7.38
CA SER A 85 -2.81 0.74 -6.34
C SER A 85 -1.73 0.06 -5.51
N ASP A 86 -2.11 -0.43 -4.32
CA ASP A 86 -1.20 -1.05 -3.34
C ASP A 86 -0.08 -0.10 -2.85
N CYS A 87 -0.35 1.21 -2.89
CA CYS A 87 0.53 2.26 -2.38
C CYS A 87 -0.05 2.91 -1.12
N ASP A 88 0.82 3.41 -0.25
CA ASP A 88 0.42 4.18 0.93
C ASP A 88 -0.11 5.58 0.58
N TYR A 89 0.25 6.09 -0.61
CA TYR A 89 -0.22 7.36 -1.14
C TYR A 89 -0.78 7.21 -2.55
N PRO A 90 -1.73 8.07 -2.96
CA PRO A 90 -2.27 8.07 -4.31
C PRO A 90 -1.30 8.77 -5.28
N TYR A 91 -0.41 7.99 -5.88
CA TYR A 91 0.43 8.45 -7.00
C TYR A 91 -0.37 8.35 -8.31
N THR A 92 -0.34 9.38 -9.14
CA THR A 92 -0.85 9.24 -10.51
C THR A 92 0.26 8.72 -11.41
N TYR A 93 -0.12 8.02 -12.47
CA TYR A 93 0.83 7.50 -13.43
C TYR A 93 0.30 7.57 -14.85
N GLU A 94 1.23 7.63 -15.79
CA GLU A 94 0.99 7.60 -17.23
C GLU A 94 2.00 6.65 -17.87
N VAL A 95 1.49 5.75 -18.71
CA VAL A 95 2.26 4.83 -19.53
C VAL A 95 2.04 5.20 -20.98
N VAL A 96 3.14 5.40 -21.71
CA VAL A 96 3.15 5.64 -23.14
C VAL A 96 4.00 4.56 -23.80
N LEU A 97 3.42 3.86 -24.77
CA LEU A 97 4.07 2.85 -25.59
C LEU A 97 4.28 3.39 -27.00
N ALA A 98 5.33 2.94 -27.68
CA ALA A 98 5.47 3.15 -29.10
C ALA A 98 4.40 2.34 -29.86
N ALA A 99 4.01 2.84 -31.04
CA ALA A 99 2.98 2.19 -31.85
C ALA A 99 3.41 0.77 -32.26
N GLY A 100 2.52 -0.20 -32.04
CA GLY A 100 2.79 -1.60 -32.35
C GLY A 100 3.67 -2.34 -31.35
N THR A 101 4.07 -1.70 -30.25
CA THR A 101 4.77 -2.37 -29.15
C THR A 101 3.75 -3.13 -28.29
N PRO A 102 3.77 -4.48 -28.27
CA PRO A 102 2.96 -5.22 -27.32
C PRO A 102 3.48 -4.98 -25.90
N PRO A 103 2.60 -4.93 -24.89
CA PRO A 103 3.00 -4.67 -23.53
C PRO A 103 3.53 -5.96 -22.90
N ASN A 104 4.70 -6.40 -23.35
CA ASN A 104 5.43 -7.52 -22.77
C ASN A 104 6.24 -7.02 -21.56
N PHE A 105 6.95 -7.93 -20.90
CA PHE A 105 7.88 -7.55 -19.84
C PHE A 105 8.94 -6.57 -20.37
N VAL A 106 8.93 -5.31 -19.90
CA VAL A 106 9.90 -4.26 -20.24
C VAL A 106 10.37 -3.59 -18.96
N GLN A 107 11.66 -3.69 -18.66
CA GLN A 107 12.28 -2.96 -17.56
C GLN A 107 12.64 -1.53 -18.01
N LEU A 108 12.35 -0.55 -17.15
CA LEU A 108 12.58 0.86 -17.44
C LEU A 108 13.65 1.43 -16.51
N ASN A 109 14.45 2.34 -17.05
CA ASN A 109 15.48 3.07 -16.32
C ASN A 109 14.99 4.48 -16.01
N GLU A 110 15.30 4.96 -14.81
CA GLU A 110 14.99 6.34 -14.47
C GLU A 110 15.84 7.32 -15.31
N VAL A 111 15.17 8.33 -15.86
CA VAL A 111 15.81 9.41 -16.61
C VAL A 111 15.93 10.63 -15.72
N PHE A 112 17.17 11.02 -15.45
CA PHE A 112 17.49 12.17 -14.61
C PHE A 112 17.72 13.41 -15.45
N GLY A 113 17.03 14.50 -15.09
CA GLY A 113 17.28 15.83 -15.64
C GLY A 113 16.51 16.18 -16.92
N PRO A 114 16.71 17.39 -17.44
CA PRO A 114 16.01 17.87 -18.63
C PRO A 114 16.48 17.12 -19.89
N GLN A 115 15.53 16.69 -20.71
CA GLN A 115 15.82 16.15 -22.05
C GLN A 115 16.35 17.27 -22.93
N LEU A 116 17.63 17.21 -23.26
CA LEU A 116 18.23 18.12 -24.22
C LEU A 116 17.69 17.78 -25.61
N PRO A 117 17.37 18.79 -26.43
CA PRO A 117 17.09 18.54 -27.84
C PRO A 117 18.32 17.89 -28.50
N PRO A 118 18.12 16.96 -29.45
CA PRO A 118 19.22 16.38 -30.19
C PRO A 118 20.02 17.47 -30.91
N ALA A 119 21.33 17.25 -31.08
CA ALA A 119 22.15 18.15 -31.89
C ALA A 119 21.68 18.16 -33.36
N GLU A 120 21.98 19.22 -34.10
CA GLU A 120 21.64 19.30 -35.51
C GLU A 120 22.26 18.11 -36.28
N GLY A 121 21.40 17.33 -36.96
CA GLY A 121 21.80 16.15 -37.72
C GLY A 121 21.83 14.84 -36.93
N GLU A 122 21.58 14.87 -35.62
CA GLU A 122 21.45 13.67 -34.79
C GLU A 122 20.01 13.14 -34.81
N VAL A 123 19.87 11.82 -34.93
CA VAL A 123 18.56 11.16 -34.83
C VAL A 123 18.23 11.00 -33.34
N PRO A 124 17.15 11.63 -32.82
CA PRO A 124 16.79 11.48 -31.43
C PRO A 124 16.36 10.05 -31.13
N PHE A 125 16.92 9.50 -30.06
CA PHE A 125 16.48 8.24 -29.51
C PHE A 125 15.01 8.32 -29.08
N ARG A 126 14.19 7.36 -29.51
CA ARG A 126 12.78 7.23 -29.12
C ARG A 126 12.57 5.92 -28.36
N PRO A 127 12.33 5.96 -27.04
CA PRO A 127 12.09 4.75 -26.26
C PRO A 127 10.79 4.06 -26.71
N ILE A 128 10.78 2.72 -26.63
CA ILE A 128 9.59 1.91 -26.91
C ILE A 128 8.52 2.02 -25.81
N ALA A 129 8.92 2.40 -24.60
CA ALA A 129 8.02 2.60 -23.46
C ALA A 129 8.54 3.72 -22.55
N VAL A 130 7.60 4.55 -22.09
CA VAL A 130 7.83 5.61 -21.12
C VAL A 130 6.78 5.50 -20.03
N VAL A 131 7.21 5.55 -18.77
CA VAL A 131 6.31 5.65 -17.62
C VAL A 131 6.65 6.90 -16.84
N THR A 132 5.63 7.71 -16.60
CA THR A 132 5.72 8.88 -15.73
C THR A 132 4.90 8.60 -14.48
N VAL A 133 5.51 8.73 -13.31
CA VAL A 133 4.83 8.65 -12.01
C VAL A 133 4.89 10.02 -11.36
N THR A 134 3.75 10.53 -10.91
CA THR A 134 3.62 11.83 -10.27
C THR A 134 3.13 11.66 -8.84
N ASP A 135 3.85 12.25 -7.88
CA ASP A 135 3.48 12.22 -6.48
C ASP A 135 2.45 13.31 -6.11
N LEU A 136 2.03 13.30 -4.84
CA LEU A 136 1.12 14.28 -4.27
C LEU A 136 1.66 15.72 -4.25
N ALA A 137 2.98 15.88 -4.26
CA ALA A 137 3.63 17.19 -4.33
C ALA A 137 3.71 17.71 -5.78
N GLY A 138 3.29 16.93 -6.77
CA GLY A 138 3.39 17.24 -8.19
C GLY A 138 4.77 16.94 -8.78
N GLN A 139 5.67 16.33 -8.00
CA GLN A 139 6.97 15.89 -8.50
C GLN A 139 6.76 14.71 -9.44
N SER A 140 7.34 14.81 -10.64
CA SER A 140 7.25 13.76 -11.65
C SER A 140 8.58 13.00 -11.76
N TYR A 141 8.47 11.68 -11.85
CA TYR A 141 9.55 10.73 -12.02
C TYR A 141 9.33 10.00 -13.33
N ARG A 142 10.32 10.05 -14.21
CA ARG A 142 10.21 9.52 -15.57
C ARG A 142 11.14 8.34 -15.76
N PHE A 143 10.58 7.27 -16.30
CA PHE A 143 11.26 6.01 -16.57
C PHE A 143 11.11 5.66 -18.04
N GLU A 144 12.20 5.25 -18.68
CA GLU A 144 12.24 4.96 -20.11
C GLU A 144 12.89 3.60 -20.38
N SER A 145 12.44 2.92 -21.43
CA SER A 145 13.05 1.70 -21.90
C SER A 145 14.44 1.98 -22.48
N ALA A 146 15.41 1.09 -22.21
CA ALA A 146 16.72 1.14 -22.87
C ALA A 146 16.64 0.87 -24.38
N GLU A 147 15.59 0.15 -24.81
CA GLU A 147 15.31 -0.15 -26.20
C GLU A 147 14.52 1.00 -26.86
N GLY A 148 14.80 1.29 -28.13
CA GLY A 148 14.20 2.40 -28.87
C GLY A 148 14.62 2.47 -30.34
N PHE A 149 14.17 3.52 -31.04
CA PHE A 149 14.38 3.76 -32.48
C PHE A 149 14.77 5.20 -32.81
#